data_AF-A0A2W6S1Z6-F1
#
_entry.id   AF-A0A2W6S1Z6-F1
#
_cell.length_a   1.000
_cell.length_b   1.000
_cell.length_c   1.000
_cell.angle_alpha   90.00
_cell.angle_beta   90.00
_cell.angle_gamma   90.00
#
_symmetry.space_group_name_H-M   'P 1'
#
loop_
_entity.id
_entity.type
_entity.pdbx_description
1 polymer ?
#
loop_
_entity_poly.entity_id
_entity_poly.type
_entity_poly.pdbx_seq_one_letter_code
_entity_poly.pdbx_strand_id
1 'polypeptide(L)'
;MEGTILSSEFNSSPELVEKLYQYGITKTYHEGDIILDENSSIRSIPIVMKGMMKVIRTEEDGREILLYYIKAGESCIMSFLGGMHNEKSIVKAEVEEDTEIL
;
A
#
# COMPACT_ATOMS: atom_id res chain seq x y z
N MET A 1 17.58 10.97 -12.62
CA MET A 1 16.31 10.45 -12.06
C MET A 1 15.74 9.34 -12.93
N GLU A 2 16.59 8.57 -13.63
CA GLU A 2 16.19 7.38 -14.38
C GLU A 2 16.41 6.17 -13.48
N GLY A 3 15.41 5.30 -13.35
CA GLY A 3 15.52 4.03 -12.61
C GLY A 3 14.66 3.89 -11.35
N THR A 4 13.70 4.80 -11.08
CA THR A 4 12.70 4.56 -10.02
C THR A 4 11.52 3.77 -10.56
N ILE A 5 10.91 2.92 -9.73
CA ILE A 5 9.80 2.05 -10.14
C ILE A 5 8.60 2.83 -10.67
N LEU A 6 8.35 4.04 -10.14
CA LEU A 6 7.30 4.92 -10.66
C LEU A 6 7.61 5.42 -12.07
N SER A 7 8.88 5.66 -12.40
CA SER A 7 9.28 6.06 -13.75
C SER A 7 9.07 4.93 -14.76
N SER A 8 9.21 3.66 -14.36
CA SER A 8 8.91 2.52 -15.24
C SER A 8 7.42 2.28 -15.40
N GLU A 9 6.65 2.31 -14.29
CA GLU A 9 5.20 2.07 -14.32
C GLU A 9 4.41 3.21 -14.99
N PHE A 10 4.87 4.45 -14.84
CA PHE A 10 4.21 5.65 -15.38
C PHE A 10 5.01 6.32 -16.51
N ASN A 11 5.69 5.53 -17.33
CA ASN A 11 6.55 6.02 -18.42
C ASN A 11 5.84 6.94 -19.43
N SER A 12 4.52 6.79 -19.61
CA SER A 12 3.70 7.57 -20.52
C SER A 12 3.20 8.88 -19.92
N SER A 13 3.48 9.12 -18.64
CA SER A 13 3.08 10.33 -17.91
C SER A 13 4.17 10.78 -16.92
N PRO A 14 5.32 11.27 -17.40
CA PRO A 14 6.41 11.72 -16.53
C PRO A 14 5.99 12.80 -15.53
N GLU A 15 5.07 13.69 -15.91
CA GLU A 15 4.55 14.75 -15.04
C GLU A 15 3.72 14.21 -13.86
N LEU A 16 3.16 13.00 -13.99
CA LEU A 16 2.48 12.34 -12.88
C LEU A 16 3.50 11.86 -11.84
N VAL A 17 4.63 11.32 -12.28
CA VAL A 17 5.70 10.85 -11.38
C VAL A 17 6.22 12.01 -10.53
N GLU A 18 6.45 13.18 -11.14
CA GLU A 18 6.86 14.38 -10.40
C GLU A 18 5.84 14.79 -9.35
N LYS A 19 4.54 14.77 -9.68
CA LYS A 19 3.47 15.08 -8.73
C LYS A 19 3.37 14.06 -7.59
N LEU A 20 3.53 12.78 -7.88
CA LEU A 20 3.53 11.73 -6.85
C LEU A 20 4.65 11.97 -5.83
N TYR A 21 5.87 12.30 -6.28
CA TYR A 21 6.95 12.64 -5.35
C TYR A 21 6.75 13.99 -4.65
N GLN A 22 6.10 14.96 -5.30
CA GLN A 22 5.83 16.27 -4.71
C GLN A 22 4.80 16.22 -3.58
N TYR A 23 3.76 15.39 -3.71
CA TYR A 23 2.63 15.34 -2.78
C TYR A 23 2.59 14.08 -1.91
N GLY A 24 3.30 13.01 -2.31
CA GLY A 24 3.41 11.76 -1.56
C GLY A 24 4.31 11.89 -0.34
N ILE A 25 4.24 10.89 0.55
CA ILE A 25 5.03 10.88 1.78
C ILE A 25 5.74 9.53 1.87
N THR A 26 7.04 9.54 1.61
CA THR A 26 7.84 8.32 1.69
C THR A 26 7.95 7.83 3.13
N LYS A 27 7.73 6.54 3.33
CA LYS A 27 7.87 5.86 4.63
C LYS A 27 8.56 4.52 4.45
N THR A 28 9.30 4.11 5.47
CA THR A 28 9.94 2.80 5.54
C THR A 28 9.38 2.04 6.74
N TYR A 29 9.13 0.76 6.53
CA TYR A 29 8.62 -0.17 7.52
C TYR A 29 9.45 -1.46 7.50
N HIS A 30 9.48 -2.13 8.63
CA HIS A 30 10.17 -3.41 8.79
C HIS A 30 9.18 -4.57 8.68
N GLU A 31 9.70 -5.77 8.45
CA GLU A 31 8.92 -7.01 8.51
C GLU A 31 8.07 -7.08 9.78
N GLY A 32 6.78 -7.40 9.61
CA GLY A 32 5.78 -7.50 10.69
C GLY A 32 5.08 -6.19 11.06
N ASP A 33 5.51 -5.03 10.53
CA ASP A 33 4.81 -3.77 10.78
C ASP A 33 3.38 -3.79 10.18
N ILE A 34 2.40 -3.33 10.96
CA ILE A 34 1.01 -3.19 10.50
C ILE A 34 0.82 -1.76 9.98
N ILE A 35 0.54 -1.64 8.68
CA ILE A 35 0.36 -0.34 8.00
C ILE A 35 -1.11 0.09 8.00
N LEU A 36 -2.01 -0.88 7.98
CA LEU A 36 -3.45 -0.67 8.07
C LEU A 36 -4.05 -1.79 8.90
N ASP A 37 -4.84 -1.43 9.90
CA ASP A 37 -5.57 -2.41 10.71
C ASP A 37 -7.07 -2.38 10.39
N GLU A 38 -7.77 -3.46 10.71
CA GLU A 38 -9.22 -3.53 10.60
C GLU A 38 -9.87 -2.41 11.42
N ASN A 39 -11.02 -1.92 10.93
CA ASN A 39 -11.76 -0.80 11.51
C ASN A 39 -11.04 0.57 11.51
N SER A 40 -9.81 0.66 11.00
CA SER A 40 -9.09 1.93 10.86
C SER A 40 -9.61 2.74 9.68
N SER A 41 -9.61 4.08 9.82
CA SER A 41 -9.93 4.97 8.70
C SER A 41 -8.79 4.99 7.70
N ILE A 42 -9.10 4.78 6.42
CA ILE A 42 -8.12 4.91 5.34
C ILE A 42 -7.95 6.38 4.99
N ARG A 43 -6.73 6.90 5.13
CA ARG A 43 -6.39 8.33 4.88
C ARG A 43 -5.42 8.55 3.73
N SER A 44 -4.84 7.46 3.22
CA SER A 44 -3.79 7.49 2.23
C SER A 44 -3.80 6.18 1.44
N ILE A 45 -3.42 6.26 0.17
CA ILE A 45 -3.33 5.12 -0.73
C ILE A 45 -1.84 4.85 -0.93
N PRO A 46 -1.30 3.76 -0.34
CA PRO A 46 0.13 3.50 -0.41
C PRO A 46 0.53 2.98 -1.78
N ILE A 47 1.69 3.39 -2.29
CA ILE A 47 2.36 2.74 -3.41
C ILE A 47 3.62 2.06 -2.89
N VAL A 48 3.76 0.75 -3.11
CA VAL A 48 4.96 0.03 -2.68
C VAL A 48 6.09 0.34 -3.66
N MET A 49 7.17 0.91 -3.14
CA MET A 49 8.34 1.31 -3.91
C MET A 49 9.39 0.20 -3.93
N LYS A 50 9.55 -0.50 -2.80
CA LYS A 50 10.42 -1.67 -2.61
C LYS A 50 9.82 -2.56 -1.53
N GLY A 51 10.13 -3.86 -1.59
CA GLY A 51 9.65 -4.84 -0.63
C GLY A 51 8.27 -5.42 -1.00
N MET A 52 7.59 -5.97 0.01
CA MET A 52 6.31 -6.65 -0.14
C MET A 52 5.47 -6.54 1.14
N MET A 53 4.17 -6.43 0.95
CA MET A 53 3.17 -6.48 2.02
C MET A 53 2.16 -7.59 1.72
N LYS A 54 1.50 -8.11 2.76
CA LYS A 54 0.37 -9.01 2.65
C LYS A 54 -0.90 -8.36 3.16
N VAL A 55 -2.01 -8.65 2.48
CA VAL A 55 -3.35 -8.23 2.88
C VAL A 55 -4.09 -9.43 3.44
N ILE A 56 -4.52 -9.30 4.68
CA ILE A 56 -5.17 -10.35 5.47
C ILE A 56 -6.57 -9.88 5.84
N ARG A 57 -7.51 -10.81 5.94
CA ARG A 57 -8.81 -10.60 6.58
C ARG A 57 -8.93 -11.50 7.81
N THR A 58 -9.47 -10.96 8.89
CA THR A 58 -9.81 -11.77 10.07
C THR A 58 -11.27 -12.23 9.98
N GLU A 59 -11.50 -13.53 10.11
CA GLU A 59 -12.83 -14.11 10.20
C GLU A 59 -13.41 -13.97 11.62
N GLU A 60 -14.73 -14.16 11.77
CA GLU A 60 -15.41 -14.01 13.07
C GLU A 60 -14.88 -14.94 14.17
N ASP A 61 -14.32 -16.08 13.80
CA ASP A 61 -13.70 -17.05 14.71
C ASP A 61 -12.22 -16.76 15.01
N GLY A 62 -11.69 -15.64 14.52
CA GLY A 62 -10.32 -15.20 14.74
C GLY A 62 -9.29 -15.80 13.78
N ARG A 63 -9.71 -16.60 12.79
CA ARG A 63 -8.80 -17.09 11.74
C ARG A 63 -8.41 -15.97 10.79
N GLU A 64 -7.12 -15.88 10.51
CA GLU A 64 -6.58 -14.98 9.50
C GLU A 64 -6.52 -15.65 8.11
N ILE A 65 -7.10 -15.00 7.11
CA ILE A 65 -7.07 -15.43 5.71
C ILE A 65 -6.21 -14.45 4.92
N LEU A 66 -5.12 -14.95 4.34
CA LEU A 66 -4.34 -14.22 3.34
C LEU A 66 -5.17 -14.05 2.06
N LEU A 67 -5.39 -12.81 1.64
CA LEU A 67 -6.12 -12.50 0.41
C LEU A 67 -5.17 -12.35 -0.79
N TYR A 68 -4.14 -11.51 -0.65
CA TYR A 68 -3.14 -11.24 -1.69
C TYR A 68 -1.91 -10.54 -1.13
N TYR A 69 -0.86 -10.46 -1.94
CA TYR A 69 0.34 -9.65 -1.68
C TYR A 69 0.31 -8.37 -2.51
N ILE A 70 0.93 -7.31 -2.00
CA ILE A 70 1.19 -6.05 -2.70
C ILE A 70 2.69 -5.93 -2.87
N LYS A 71 3.15 -5.88 -4.12
CA LYS A 71 4.57 -5.85 -4.50
C LYS A 71 5.00 -4.47 -4.95
N ALA A 72 6.30 -4.28 -5.08
CA ALA A 72 6.88 -3.07 -5.66
C ALA A 72 6.22 -2.74 -7.02
N GLY A 73 5.78 -1.48 -7.17
CA GLY A 73 5.04 -0.97 -8.33
C GLY A 73 3.52 -1.04 -8.17
N GLU A 74 3.01 -1.79 -7.19
CA GLU A 74 1.59 -1.95 -6.94
C GLU A 74 1.10 -1.03 -5.81
N SER A 75 -0.22 -0.84 -5.79
CA SER A 75 -0.92 -0.11 -4.74
C SER A 75 -2.01 -0.97 -4.12
N CYS A 76 -2.45 -0.62 -2.90
CA CYS A 76 -3.52 -1.33 -2.22
C CYS A 76 -4.91 -0.92 -2.77
N ILE A 77 -5.54 -1.82 -3.52
CA ILE A 77 -6.91 -1.62 -4.05
C ILE A 77 -7.94 -1.39 -2.94
N MET A 78 -7.79 -2.03 -1.77
CA MET A 78 -8.70 -1.85 -0.63
C MET A 78 -8.57 -0.46 -0.01
N SER A 79 -7.36 0.11 0.01
CA SER A 79 -7.17 1.49 0.43
C SER A 79 -7.84 2.47 -0.53
N PHE A 80 -7.79 2.18 -1.83
CA PHE A 80 -8.47 3.00 -2.84
C PHE A 80 -10.00 2.99 -2.65
N LEU A 81 -10.62 1.81 -2.53
CA LEU A 81 -12.07 1.69 -2.37
C LEU A 81 -12.56 2.27 -1.04
N GLY A 82 -11.92 1.92 0.08
CA GLY A 82 -12.33 2.43 1.38
C GLY A 82 -12.12 3.94 1.54
N GLY A 83 -11.04 4.48 0.95
CA GLY A 83 -10.80 5.93 0.92
C GLY A 83 -11.85 6.70 0.11
N MET A 84 -12.34 6.15 -1.00
CA MET A 84 -13.39 6.78 -1.82
C MET A 84 -14.76 6.79 -1.13
N HIS A 85 -15.09 5.71 -0.41
CA HIS A 85 -16.37 5.58 0.28
C HIS A 85 -16.35 6.09 1.73
N ASN A 86 -15.19 6.59 2.20
CA ASN A 86 -14.94 6.99 3.59
C ASN A 86 -15.32 5.87 4.58
N GLU A 87 -15.09 4.63 4.15
CA GLU A 87 -15.38 3.42 4.91
C GLU A 87 -14.18 3.05 5.76
N LYS A 88 -14.45 2.29 6.83
CA LYS A 88 -13.39 1.69 7.64
C LYS A 88 -12.78 0.51 6.91
N SER A 89 -11.49 0.26 7.15
CA SER A 89 -10.84 -0.93 6.61
C SER A 89 -11.52 -2.21 7.12
N ILE A 90 -11.75 -3.15 6.22
CA ILE A 90 -12.23 -4.52 6.52
C ILE A 90 -11.11 -5.56 6.38
N VAL A 91 -9.86 -5.08 6.20
CA VAL A 91 -8.66 -5.88 6.04
C VAL A 91 -7.51 -5.29 6.84
N LYS A 92 -6.54 -6.14 7.17
CA LYS A 92 -5.24 -5.80 7.72
C LYS A 92 -4.19 -5.81 6.60
N ALA A 93 -3.30 -4.83 6.59
CA ALA A 93 -2.11 -4.81 5.73
C ALA A 93 -0.86 -4.88 6.61
N GLU A 94 -0.07 -5.93 6.42
CA GLU A 94 1.13 -6.24 7.20
C GLU A 94 2.34 -6.37 6.28
N VAL A 95 3.47 -5.87 6.71
CA VAL A 95 4.72 -5.92 5.95
C VAL A 95 5.34 -7.32 6.01
N GLU A 96 5.64 -7.91 4.86
CA GLU A 96 6.21 -9.27 4.76
C GLU A 96 7.75 -9.25 4.69
N GLU A 97 8.33 -8.16 4.18
CA GLU A 97 9.77 -7.89 4.18
C GLU A 97 10.00 -6.36 4.25
N ASP A 98 11.18 -5.90 4.68
CA ASP A 98 11.51 -4.47 4.75
C ASP A 98 11.04 -3.70 3.51
N THR A 99 10.13 -2.76 3.73
CA THR A 99 9.30 -2.16 2.69
C THR A 99 9.40 -0.64 2.71
N GLU A 100 9.56 -0.06 1.53
CA GLU A 100 9.48 1.38 1.29
C GLU A 100 8.17 1.66 0.55
N ILE A 101 7.38 2.62 1.04
CA ILE A 101 6.15 3.08 0.38
C ILE A 101 6.19 4.59 0.13
N LEU A 102 5.40 5.03 -0.84
CA LEU A 102 5.06 6.44 -1.08
C LEU A 102 3.60 6.73 -0.73
#